data_AF-A0AAJ6H6Z1-F1
#
_entry.id   AF-A0AAJ6H6Z1-F1
#
_cell.length_a   1.000
_cell.length_b   1.000
_cell.length_c   1.000
_cell.angle_alpha   90.00
_cell.angle_beta   90.00
_cell.angle_gamma   90.00
#
_symmetry.space_group_name_H-M   'P 1'
#
loop_
_entity.id
_entity.type
_entity.pdbx_description
1 polymer ?
#
loop_
_entity_poly.entity_id
_entity_poly.type
_entity_poly.pdbx_seq_one_letter_code
_entity_poly.pdbx_strand_id
1 'polypeptide(L)'
;MTTREEVKTAKEQWEQAKLSYALSLAGWGILRDNKGAIIQSLIEKGFTQGASFAAFDAYDDDKRKTSEELNAFMNQAEKHFSDLDAKFRSQDA
;
A
#
# COMPACT_ATOMS: atom_id res chain seq x y z
N MET A 1 20.02 -11.11 23.03
CA MET A 1 18.93 -12.10 23.08
C MET A 1 17.71 -11.45 22.47
N THR A 2 17.04 -12.10 21.52
CA THR A 2 15.78 -11.60 20.95
C THR A 2 14.66 -12.03 21.89
N THR A 3 13.70 -11.16 22.15
CA THR A 3 12.60 -11.43 23.08
C THR A 3 11.32 -11.77 22.33
N ARG A 4 10.42 -12.48 23.01
CA ARG A 4 9.08 -12.79 22.48
C ARG A 4 8.27 -11.53 22.15
N GLU A 5 8.43 -10.45 22.93
CA GLU A 5 7.71 -9.19 22.70
C GLU A 5 8.21 -8.46 21.46
N GLU A 6 9.52 -8.52 21.16
CA GLU A 6 10.09 -7.98 19.92
C GLU A 6 9.53 -8.72 18.69
N VAL A 7 9.47 -10.06 18.72
CA VAL A 7 8.89 -10.86 17.63
C VAL A 7 7.41 -10.53 17.44
N LYS A 8 6.67 -10.40 18.53
CA LYS A 8 5.24 -10.04 18.50
C LYS A 8 5.03 -8.65 17.90
N THR A 9 5.80 -7.65 18.34
CA THR A 9 5.73 -6.29 17.83
C THR A 9 6.04 -6.24 16.33
N ALA A 10 7.09 -6.93 15.88
CA ALA A 10 7.45 -6.99 14.47
C ALA A 10 6.35 -7.67 13.62
N LYS A 11 5.71 -8.71 14.15
CA LYS A 11 4.57 -9.36 13.50
C LYS A 11 3.39 -8.39 13.35
N GLU A 12 3.02 -7.68 14.40
CA GLU A 12 1.93 -6.70 14.37
C GLU A 12 2.21 -5.59 13.34
N GLN A 13 3.46 -5.10 13.28
CA GLN A 13 3.87 -4.11 12.27
C GLN A 13 3.75 -4.65 10.84
N TRP A 14 4.17 -5.89 10.59
CA TRP A 14 3.99 -6.54 9.28
C TRP A 14 2.51 -6.71 8.91
N GLU A 15 1.66 -7.14 9.85
CA GLU A 15 0.22 -7.27 9.62
C GLU A 15 -0.44 -5.92 9.28
N GLN A 16 -0.04 -4.84 9.96
CA GLN A 16 -0.51 -3.48 9.63
C GLN A 16 -0.01 -3.00 8.26
N ALA A 17 1.25 -3.28 7.91
CA ALA A 17 1.80 -2.97 6.60
C ALA A 17 1.05 -3.72 5.47
N LYS A 18 0.76 -5.00 5.69
CA LYS A 18 -0.03 -5.84 4.79
C LYS A 18 -1.44 -5.30 4.59
N LEU A 19 -2.12 -4.91 5.66
CA LEU A 19 -3.45 -4.31 5.58
C LEU A 19 -3.43 -3.00 4.79
N SER A 20 -2.44 -2.15 5.05
CA SER A 20 -2.27 -0.85 4.37
C SER A 20 -2.05 -1.03 2.88
N TYR A 21 -1.17 -1.95 2.48
CA TYR A 21 -0.95 -2.28 1.07
C TYR A 21 -2.23 -2.82 0.40
N ALA A 22 -2.94 -3.73 1.06
CA ALA A 22 -4.18 -4.31 0.50
C ALA A 22 -5.26 -3.24 0.28
N LEU A 23 -5.44 -2.32 1.24
CA LEU A 23 -6.37 -1.20 1.12
C LEU A 23 -5.98 -0.24 0.00
N SER A 24 -4.69 0.08 -0.14
CA SER A 24 -4.19 0.92 -1.23
C SER A 24 -4.46 0.30 -2.59
N LEU A 25 -4.17 -1.00 -2.74
CA LEU A 25 -4.39 -1.72 -3.99
C LEU A 25 -5.88 -1.80 -4.36
N ALA A 26 -6.75 -2.08 -3.39
CA ALA A 26 -8.20 -2.11 -3.59
C ALA A 26 -8.74 -0.73 -3.97
N GLY A 27 -8.31 0.33 -3.28
CA GLY A 27 -8.70 1.71 -3.58
C GLY A 27 -8.24 2.14 -4.97
N TRP A 28 -7.03 1.76 -5.38
CA TRP A 28 -6.52 2.02 -6.71
C TRP A 28 -7.30 1.27 -7.80
N GLY A 29 -7.70 0.01 -7.54
CA GLY A 29 -8.60 -0.74 -8.42
C GLY A 29 -9.93 -0.01 -8.65
N ILE A 30 -10.58 0.40 -7.55
CA ILE A 30 -11.85 1.15 -7.60
C ILE A 30 -11.69 2.46 -8.39
N LEU A 31 -10.59 3.20 -8.18
CA LEU A 31 -10.31 4.43 -8.92
C LEU A 31 -10.31 4.18 -10.43
N ARG A 32 -9.60 3.13 -10.88
CA ARG A 32 -9.47 2.79 -12.30
C ARG A 32 -10.76 2.28 -12.91
N ASP A 33 -11.52 1.47 -12.17
CA ASP A 33 -12.83 0.99 -12.59
C ASP A 33 -13.83 2.15 -12.81
N ASN A 34 -13.64 3.25 -12.08
CA ASN A 34 -14.48 4.45 -12.16
C ASN A 34 -13.90 5.58 -13.01
N LYS A 35 -12.83 5.33 -13.80
CA LYS A 35 -12.14 6.37 -14.60
C LYS A 35 -13.08 7.24 -15.42
N GLY A 36 -13.99 6.62 -16.18
CA GLY A 36 -14.92 7.34 -17.05
C GLY A 36 -15.85 8.27 -16.28
N ALA A 37 -16.44 7.79 -15.18
CA ALA A 37 -17.36 8.57 -14.35
C ALA A 37 -16.65 9.75 -13.68
N ILE A 38 -15.42 9.55 -13.20
CA ILE A 38 -14.61 10.62 -12.58
C ILE A 38 -14.28 11.71 -13.60
N ILE A 39 -13.77 11.33 -14.77
CA ILE A 39 -13.44 12.29 -15.84
C ILE A 39 -14.69 13.06 -16.27
N GLN A 40 -15.80 12.37 -16.46
CA GLN A 40 -17.06 13.01 -16.83
C GLN A 40 -17.52 14.02 -15.77
N SER A 41 -17.39 13.67 -14.48
CA SER A 41 -17.74 14.58 -13.39
C SER A 41 -16.87 15.85 -13.35
N LEU A 42 -15.60 15.76 -13.77
CA LEU A 42 -14.71 16.93 -13.89
C LEU A 42 -15.17 17.82 -15.06
N ILE A 43 -15.54 17.22 -16.19
CA ILE A 43 -16.06 17.96 -17.34
C ILE A 43 -17.35 18.70 -16.97
N GLU A 44 -18.26 18.06 -16.24
CA GLU A 44 -19.50 18.66 -15.75
C GLU A 44 -19.27 19.82 -14.77
N LYS A 45 -18.13 19.83 -14.08
CA LYS A 45 -17.69 20.93 -13.21
C LYS A 45 -17.02 22.08 -13.97
N GLY A 46 -16.96 22.00 -15.31
CA GLY A 46 -16.43 23.06 -16.17
C GLY A 46 -14.95 22.91 -16.52
N PHE A 47 -14.31 21.78 -16.17
CA PHE A 47 -12.96 21.49 -16.66
C PHE A 47 -13.00 21.09 -18.14
N THR A 48 -11.95 21.41 -18.89
CA THR A 48 -11.84 20.91 -20.26
C THR A 48 -11.61 19.40 -20.24
N GLN A 49 -11.97 18.72 -21.33
CA GLN A 49 -11.72 17.29 -21.47
C GLN A 49 -10.22 16.99 -21.26
N GLY A 50 -9.32 17.70 -21.95
CA GLY A 50 -7.88 17.49 -21.80
C GLY A 50 -7.37 17.67 -20.37
N ALA A 51 -7.82 18.71 -19.66
CA ALA A 51 -7.44 18.93 -18.26
C ALA A 51 -7.98 17.83 -17.33
N SER A 52 -9.18 17.32 -17.60
CA SER A 52 -9.81 16.26 -16.81
C SER A 52 -9.06 14.93 -16.94
N PHE A 53 -8.65 14.56 -18.16
CA PHE A 53 -7.80 13.39 -18.40
C PHE A 53 -6.44 13.55 -17.72
N ALA A 54 -5.77 14.69 -17.90
CA ALA A 54 -4.46 14.94 -17.29
C ALA A 54 -4.50 14.88 -15.76
N ALA A 55 -5.54 15.47 -15.14
CA ALA A 55 -5.73 15.41 -13.69
C ALA A 55 -5.97 13.98 -13.19
N PHE A 56 -6.78 13.20 -13.91
CA PHE A 56 -7.02 11.80 -13.59
C PHE A 56 -5.74 10.98 -13.70
N ASP A 57 -5.02 11.09 -14.82
CA ASP A 57 -3.81 10.29 -15.06
C ASP A 57 -2.69 10.63 -14.06
N ALA A 58 -2.57 11.90 -13.64
CA ALA A 58 -1.66 12.30 -12.58
C ALA A 58 -2.02 11.67 -11.22
N TYR A 59 -3.32 11.61 -10.90
CA TYR A 59 -3.80 10.98 -9.66
C TYR A 59 -3.67 9.45 -9.70
N ASP A 60 -3.91 8.82 -10.85
CA ASP A 60 -3.71 7.38 -11.08
C ASP A 60 -2.24 6.98 -10.86
N ASP A 61 -1.30 7.75 -11.39
CA ASP A 61 0.13 7.51 -11.22
C ASP A 61 0.59 7.71 -9.75
N ASP A 62 0.03 8.69 -9.04
CA ASP A 62 0.26 8.87 -7.59
C ASP A 62 -0.20 7.64 -6.78
N LYS A 63 -1.38 7.09 -7.08
CA LYS A 63 -1.90 5.89 -6.41
C LYS A 63 -1.15 4.62 -6.76
N ARG A 64 -0.66 4.50 -7.99
CA ARG A 64 0.28 3.45 -8.37
C ARG A 64 1.55 3.52 -7.52
N LYS A 65 2.22 4.68 -7.48
CA LYS A 65 3.45 4.89 -6.71
C LYS A 65 3.26 4.61 -5.21
N THR A 66 2.18 5.13 -4.63
CA THR A 66 1.82 4.87 -3.22
C THR A 66 1.68 3.36 -2.96
N SER A 67 1.03 2.63 -3.86
CA SER A 67 0.85 1.19 -3.73
C SER A 67 2.17 0.42 -3.88
N GLU A 68 3.07 0.87 -4.77
CA GLU A 68 4.42 0.32 -4.92
C GLU A 68 5.28 0.55 -3.67
N GLU A 69 5.21 1.74 -3.06
CA GLU A 69 5.90 2.09 -1.81
C GLU A 69 5.38 1.26 -0.63
N LEU A 70 4.07 1.12 -0.49
CA LEU A 70 3.46 0.30 0.56
C LEU A 70 3.79 -1.18 0.40
N ASN A 71 3.88 -1.69 -0.83
CA ASN A 71 4.36 -3.04 -1.10
C ASN A 71 5.82 -3.21 -0.64
N ALA A 72 6.69 -2.26 -0.99
CA ALA A 72 8.08 -2.29 -0.56
C ALA A 72 8.22 -2.26 0.97
N PHE A 73 7.44 -1.41 1.65
CA PHE A 73 7.38 -1.35 3.11
C PHE A 73 6.88 -2.66 3.73
N MET A 74 5.82 -3.25 3.19
CA MET A 74 5.30 -4.56 3.63
C MET A 74 6.37 -5.65 3.52
N ASN A 75 7.09 -5.72 2.40
CA ASN A 75 8.15 -6.73 2.19
C ASN A 75 9.33 -6.53 3.14
N GLN A 76 9.68 -5.28 3.47
CA GLN A 76 10.71 -4.99 4.47
C GLN A 76 10.27 -5.41 5.88
N ALA A 77 9.02 -5.13 6.26
CA ALA A 77 8.45 -5.54 7.53
C ALA A 77 8.37 -7.08 7.65
N GLU A 78 7.99 -7.77 6.58
CA GLU A 78 7.98 -9.23 6.51
C GLU A 78 9.36 -9.83 6.74
N LYS A 79 10.38 -9.28 6.06
CA LYS A 79 11.76 -9.71 6.25
C LYS A 79 12.22 -9.48 7.68
N HIS A 80 11.94 -8.31 8.25
CA HIS A 80 12.32 -7.99 9.63
C HIS A 80 11.69 -8.95 10.65
N PHE A 81 10.38 -9.21 10.51
CA PHE A 81 9.67 -10.19 11.33
C PHE A 81 10.28 -11.60 11.18
N SER A 82 10.52 -12.05 9.95
CA SER A 82 11.10 -13.37 9.66
C SER A 82 12.49 -13.54 10.27
N ASP A 83 13.33 -12.50 10.18
CA ASP A 83 14.68 -12.50 10.76
C ASP A 83 14.64 -12.58 12.30
N LEU A 84 13.71 -11.87 12.95
CA LEU A 84 13.54 -11.91 14.41
C LEU A 84 12.98 -13.25 14.90
N ASP A 85 11.98 -13.79 14.22
CA ASP A 85 11.40 -15.09 14.56
C ASP A 85 12.43 -16.22 14.40
N ALA A 86 13.23 -16.20 13.34
CA ALA A 86 14.32 -17.16 13.15
C ALA A 86 15.36 -17.08 14.28
N LYS A 87 15.80 -15.86 14.65
CA LYS A 87 16.75 -15.65 15.75
C LYS A 87 16.20 -16.10 17.10
N PHE A 88 14.91 -15.87 17.36
CA PHE A 88 14.27 -16.29 18.61
C PHE A 88 14.22 -17.82 18.71
N ARG A 89 13.77 -18.50 17.64
CA ARG A 89 13.69 -19.97 17.60
C ARG A 89 15.05 -20.66 17.73
N SER A 90 16.12 -20.03 17.24
CA SER A 90 17.49 -20.56 17.37
C SER A 90 18.12 -20.32 18.75
N GLN A 91 17.48 -19.52 19.61
CA GLN A 91 17.92 -19.30 21.00
C GLN A 91 17.27 -20.30 21.97
N ASP A 92 16.10 -20.82 21.60
CA ASP A 92 15.38 -21.85 22.35
C ASP A 92 15.80 -23.29 21.97
N ALA A 93 16.74 -23.44 21.01
CA ALA A 93 17.31 -24.69 20.53
C ALA A 93 18.70 -24.96 21.13
#